data_AF-A0A0Q5CJR3-F1
#
_entry.id   AF-A0A0Q5CJR3-F1
#
_cell.length_a   1.000
_cell.length_b   1.000
_cell.length_c   1.000
_cell.angle_alpha   90.00
_cell.angle_beta   90.00
_cell.angle_gamma   90.00
#
_symmetry.space_group_name_H-M   'P 1'
#
loop_
_entity.id
_entity.type
_entity.pdbx_description
1 polymer ?
#
loop_
_entity_poly.entity_id
_entity_poly.type
_entity_poly.pdbx_seq_one_letter_code
_entity_poly.pdbx_strand_id
1 'polypeptide(L)'
;MQSSFLVAFFGGPAAILLYSGFNSWRLRRLADLPVYALGAALVVGFVYALRFHPALFAGLYALLGDATFRAVRTVLSLAICGTFYALHRKQHRSGAFFHDKAPSPWIPAIACIVAGYGIMIGLVTAVRGMAP
;
A
#
# COMPACT_ATOMS: atom_id res chain seq x y z
N MET A 1 6.01 11.41 6.98
CA MET A 1 6.32 11.41 5.54
C MET A 1 7.39 10.37 5.21
N GLN A 2 8.58 10.46 5.82
CA GLN A 2 9.64 9.44 5.67
C GLN A 2 9.14 8.01 6.02
N SER A 3 8.42 7.83 7.13
CA SER A 3 7.87 6.53 7.52
C SER A 3 6.89 5.94 6.48
N SER A 4 5.93 6.72 6.00
CA SER A 4 4.95 6.27 5.00
C SER A 4 5.62 5.83 3.70
N PHE A 5 6.63 6.58 3.24
CA PHE A 5 7.39 6.22 2.05
C PHE A 5 8.12 4.88 2.24
N LEU A 6 8.80 4.70 3.37
CA LEU A 6 9.54 3.46 3.65
C LEU A 6 8.59 2.27 3.80
N VAL A 7 7.42 2.46 4.42
CA VAL A 7 6.38 1.43 4.51
C VAL A 7 5.88 1.03 3.13
N ALA A 8 5.61 2.00 2.25
CA ALA A 8 5.19 1.71 0.89
C ALA A 8 6.28 1.01 0.08
N PHE A 9 7.52 1.49 0.17
CA PHE A 9 8.63 0.97 -0.61
C PHE A 9 9.03 -0.45 -0.20
N PHE A 10 9.16 -0.71 1.11
CA PHE A 10 9.60 -2.00 1.63
C PHE A 10 8.44 -2.96 1.92
N GLY A 11 7.38 -2.48 2.54
CA GLY A 11 6.21 -3.29 2.92
C GLY A 11 5.23 -3.57 1.79
N GLY A 12 5.27 -2.76 0.73
CA GLY A 12 4.40 -2.93 -0.42
C GLY A 12 2.98 -2.38 -0.21
N PRO A 13 2.02 -2.75 -1.07
CA PRO A 13 0.78 -1.98 -1.21
C PRO A 13 -0.22 -2.27 -0.08
N ALA A 14 -0.24 -3.50 0.44
CA ALA A 14 -1.03 -3.84 1.63
C ALA A 14 -0.53 -3.12 2.89
N ALA A 15 0.80 -3.02 3.07
CA ALA A 15 1.39 -2.37 4.23
C ALA A 15 1.06 -0.86 4.28
N ILE A 16 1.13 -0.17 3.13
CA ILE A 16 0.79 1.26 3.08
C ILE A 16 -0.71 1.50 3.28
N LEU A 17 -1.59 0.60 2.81
CA LEU A 17 -3.02 0.68 3.11
C LEU A 17 -3.30 0.53 4.60
N LEU A 18 -2.67 -0.45 5.26
CA LEU A 18 -2.79 -0.63 6.71
C LEU A 18 -2.28 0.59 7.48
N TYR A 19 -1.09 1.08 7.13
CA TYR A 19 -0.47 2.21 7.82
C TYR A 19 -1.31 3.48 7.67
N SER A 20 -1.82 3.74 6.47
CA SER A 20 -2.69 4.88 6.20
C SER A 20 -4.03 4.72 6.94
N GLY A 21 -4.58 3.50 6.94
CA GLY A 21 -5.83 3.15 7.63
C GLY A 21 -5.73 3.35 9.14
N PHE A 22 -4.62 2.91 9.75
CA PHE A 22 -4.35 3.13 11.17
C PHE A 22 -4.30 4.63 11.51
N ASN A 23 -3.65 5.43 10.66
CA ASN A 23 -3.65 6.89 10.82
C ASN A 23 -5.06 7.49 10.68
N SER A 24 -5.85 7.04 9.72
CA SER A 24 -7.20 7.57 9.49
C SER A 24 -8.18 7.18 10.59
N TRP A 25 -8.05 5.96 11.12
CA TRP A 25 -8.80 5.49 12.28
C TRP A 25 -8.49 6.31 13.53
N ARG A 26 -7.20 6.55 13.81
CA ARG A 26 -6.77 7.42 14.92
C ARG A 26 -7.32 8.84 14.78
N LEU A 27 -7.43 9.35 13.56
CA LEU A 27 -8.00 10.66 13.24
C LEU A 27 -9.53 10.65 13.07
N ARG A 28 -10.20 9.50 13.28
CA ARG A 28 -11.65 9.28 13.16
C ARG A 28 -12.23 9.74 11.81
N ARG A 29 -11.49 9.60 10.72
CA ARG A 29 -11.91 9.98 9.36
C ARG A 29 -12.52 8.81 8.59
N LEU A 30 -13.81 8.58 8.79
CA LEU A 30 -14.57 7.59 8.02
C LEU A 30 -14.79 7.99 6.56
N ALA A 31 -14.70 9.30 6.24
CA ALA A 31 -14.82 9.79 4.87
C ALA A 31 -13.75 9.24 3.92
N ASP A 32 -12.62 8.75 4.45
CA ASP A 32 -11.54 8.18 3.66
C ASP A 32 -11.84 6.71 3.24
N LEU A 33 -12.92 6.09 3.78
CA LEU A 33 -13.29 4.68 3.55
C LEU A 33 -13.43 4.29 2.07
N PRO A 34 -14.05 5.09 1.18
CA PRO A 34 -14.13 4.75 -0.25
C PRO A 34 -12.74 4.63 -0.89
N VAL A 35 -11.78 5.46 -0.47
CA VAL A 35 -10.41 5.42 -0.98
C VAL A 35 -9.70 4.15 -0.51
N TYR A 36 -9.93 3.71 0.73
CA TYR A 36 -9.42 2.43 1.22
C TYR A 36 -10.00 1.25 0.46
N ALA A 37 -11.31 1.25 0.19
CA ALA A 37 -11.96 0.21 -0.58
C ALA A 37 -11.39 0.12 -2.00
N LEU A 38 -11.24 1.27 -2.68
CA LEU A 38 -10.60 1.34 -3.99
C LEU A 38 -9.15 0.88 -3.97
N GLY A 39 -8.38 1.28 -2.95
CA GLY A 39 -7.00 0.83 -2.77
C GLY A 39 -6.91 -0.68 -2.57
N ALA A 40 -7.76 -1.26 -1.74
CA ALA A 40 -7.81 -2.72 -1.54
C ALA A 40 -8.22 -3.45 -2.83
N ALA A 41 -9.22 -2.95 -3.54
CA ALA A 41 -9.66 -3.51 -4.82
C ALA A 41 -8.53 -3.47 -5.87
N LEU A 42 -7.74 -2.39 -5.93
CA LEU A 42 -6.56 -2.30 -6.80
C LEU A 42 -5.50 -3.34 -6.44
N VAL A 43 -5.25 -3.58 -5.15
CA VAL A 43 -4.27 -4.60 -4.72
C VAL A 43 -4.74 -6.01 -5.05
N VAL A 44 -6.00 -6.33 -4.77
CA VAL A 44 -6.60 -7.62 -5.11
C VAL A 44 -6.61 -7.82 -6.63
N GLY A 45 -7.11 -6.83 -7.38
CA GLY A 45 -7.14 -6.84 -8.83
C GLY A 45 -5.76 -6.96 -9.46
N PHE A 46 -4.74 -6.33 -8.89
CA PHE A 46 -3.35 -6.48 -9.33
C PHE A 46 -2.85 -7.93 -9.17
N VAL A 47 -3.04 -8.54 -8.00
CA VAL A 47 -2.63 -9.94 -7.78
C VAL A 47 -3.41 -10.89 -8.68
N TYR A 48 -4.72 -10.65 -8.84
CA TYR A 48 -5.58 -11.43 -9.74
C TYR A 48 -5.13 -11.31 -11.20
N ALA A 49 -4.92 -10.08 -11.70
CA ALA A 49 -4.51 -9.82 -13.07
C ALA A 49 -3.14 -10.43 -13.39
N LEU A 50 -2.19 -10.39 -12.46
CA LEU A 50 -0.89 -11.07 -12.64
C LEU A 50 -1.05 -12.59 -12.80
N ARG A 51 -2.03 -13.20 -12.13
CA ARG A 51 -2.24 -14.64 -12.18
C ARG A 51 -3.01 -15.10 -13.41
N PHE A 52 -4.11 -14.42 -13.73
CA PHE A 52 -5.08 -14.87 -14.73
C PHE A 52 -4.97 -14.11 -16.06
N HIS A 53 -4.34 -12.93 -16.07
CA HIS A 53 -4.16 -12.10 -17.25
C HIS A 53 -2.70 -11.64 -17.43
N PRO A 54 -1.71 -12.56 -17.46
CA PRO A 54 -0.30 -12.20 -17.59
C PRO A 54 0.01 -11.43 -18.89
N ALA A 55 -0.82 -11.60 -19.92
CA ALA A 55 -0.71 -10.88 -21.19
C ALA A 55 -0.76 -9.34 -21.03
N LEU A 56 -1.47 -8.83 -20.02
CA LEU A 56 -1.52 -7.39 -19.72
C LEU A 56 -0.14 -6.82 -19.35
N PHE A 57 0.75 -7.67 -18.86
CA PHE A 57 2.10 -7.30 -18.42
C PHE A 57 3.19 -7.79 -19.37
N ALA A 58 2.85 -8.38 -20.52
CA ALA A 58 3.82 -9.03 -21.41
C ALA A 58 4.95 -8.08 -21.86
N GLY A 59 4.62 -6.83 -22.21
CA GLY A 59 5.63 -5.83 -22.57
C GLY A 59 6.56 -5.46 -21.42
N LEU A 60 6.03 -5.40 -20.19
CA LEU A 60 6.85 -5.16 -19.00
C LEU A 60 7.74 -6.36 -18.70
N TYR A 61 7.24 -7.59 -18.83
CA TYR A 61 8.04 -8.80 -18.70
C TYR A 61 9.15 -8.88 -19.76
N ALA A 62 8.90 -8.44 -20.99
CA ALA A 62 9.94 -8.37 -22.02
C ALA A 62 11.05 -7.36 -21.67
N LEU A 63 10.70 -6.25 -21.02
CA LEU A 63 11.66 -5.19 -20.66
C LEU A 63 12.43 -5.48 -19.36
N LEU A 64 11.74 -5.98 -18.34
CA LEU A 64 12.22 -6.06 -16.96
C LEU A 64 12.47 -7.51 -16.50
N GLY A 65 12.02 -8.52 -17.25
CA GLY A 65 12.12 -9.93 -16.89
C GLY A 65 11.52 -10.22 -15.51
N ASP A 66 12.27 -10.94 -14.68
CA ASP A 66 11.87 -11.33 -13.33
C ASP A 66 11.67 -10.14 -12.37
N ALA A 67 12.25 -8.97 -12.69
CA ALA A 67 12.07 -7.77 -11.87
C ALA A 67 10.67 -7.15 -12.02
N THR A 68 9.88 -7.54 -13.03
CA THR A 68 8.56 -6.96 -13.35
C THR A 68 7.64 -6.96 -12.14
N PHE A 69 7.50 -8.09 -11.44
CA PHE A 69 6.62 -8.18 -10.29
C PHE A 69 7.02 -7.19 -9.19
N ARG A 70 8.33 -7.13 -8.88
CA ARG A 70 8.86 -6.22 -7.86
C ARG A 70 8.64 -4.76 -8.27
N ALA A 71 8.95 -4.42 -9.52
CA ALA A 71 8.81 -3.08 -10.05
C ALA A 71 7.35 -2.60 -10.00
N VAL A 72 6.41 -3.37 -10.57
CA VAL A 72 4.99 -2.98 -10.61
C VAL A 72 4.41 -2.92 -9.20
N ARG A 73 4.76 -3.87 -8.32
CA ARG A 73 4.36 -3.83 -6.90
C ARG A 73 4.85 -2.54 -6.24
N THR A 74 6.11 -2.17 -6.43
CA THR A 74 6.67 -0.93 -5.85
C THR A 74 6.00 0.31 -6.42
N VAL A 75 5.80 0.39 -7.73
CA VAL A 75 5.09 1.51 -8.37
C VAL A 75 3.67 1.66 -7.82
N LEU A 76 2.92 0.55 -7.72
CA LEU A 76 1.57 0.55 -7.13
C LEU A 76 1.60 1.05 -5.68
N SER A 77 2.57 0.59 -4.89
CA SER A 77 2.71 0.99 -3.49
C SER A 77 3.01 2.47 -3.34
N LEU A 78 3.90 3.01 -4.18
CA LEU A 78 4.24 4.43 -4.20
C LEU A 78 3.07 5.28 -4.70
N ALA A 79 2.30 4.80 -5.68
CA ALA A 79 1.10 5.47 -6.14
C ALA A 79 0.06 5.57 -5.02
N ILE A 80 -0.20 4.47 -4.29
CA ILE A 80 -1.11 4.47 -3.13
C ILE A 80 -0.59 5.42 -2.04
N CYS A 81 0.70 5.38 -1.73
CA CYS A 81 1.33 6.30 -0.79
C CYS A 81 1.14 7.77 -1.20
N GLY A 82 1.33 8.07 -2.48
CA GLY A 82 1.13 9.40 -3.05
C GLY A 82 -0.31 9.89 -2.90
N THR A 83 -1.29 9.03 -3.17
CA THR A 83 -2.71 9.32 -2.98
C THR A 83 -3.04 9.66 -1.53
N PHE A 84 -2.62 8.83 -0.57
CA PHE A 84 -2.86 9.11 0.85
C PHE A 84 -2.11 10.34 1.34
N TYR A 85 -0.89 10.57 0.85
CA TYR A 85 -0.18 11.80 1.14
C TYR A 85 -0.95 13.03 0.64
N ALA A 86 -1.49 12.99 -0.57
CA ALA A 86 -2.29 14.10 -1.11
C ALA A 86 -3.54 14.35 -0.26
N LEU A 87 -4.24 13.30 0.17
CA LEU A 87 -5.43 13.38 1.03
C LEU A 87 -5.11 13.98 2.41
N HIS A 88 -3.98 13.59 3.00
CA HIS A 88 -3.58 14.02 4.35
C HIS A 88 -2.66 15.24 4.36
N ARG A 89 -2.31 15.80 3.19
CA ARG A 89 -1.36 16.93 3.05
C ARG A 89 -1.71 18.12 3.94
N LYS A 90 -3.00 18.49 4.01
CA LYS A 90 -3.45 19.62 4.84
C LYS A 90 -3.17 19.39 6.33
N GLN A 91 -3.31 18.15 6.80
CA GLN A 91 -3.12 17.77 8.20
C GLN A 91 -1.64 17.70 8.57
N HIS A 92 -0.80 17.21 7.66
CA HIS A 92 0.65 17.26 7.83
C HIS A 92 1.16 18.70 7.96
N ARG A 93 0.56 19.63 7.21
CA ARG A 93 0.90 21.05 7.29
C ARG A 93 0.41 21.67 8.61
N SER A 94 -0.81 21.37 9.06
CA SER A 94 -1.33 21.93 10.31
C SER A 94 -0.60 21.41 11.55
N GLY A 95 -0.24 20.12 11.56
CA GLY A 95 0.47 19.51 12.69
C GLY A 95 1.87 20.09 12.96
N ALA A 96 2.52 20.67 11.94
CA ALA A 96 3.80 21.34 12.10
C ALA A 96 3.73 22.61 12.97
N PHE A 97 2.55 23.23 13.09
CA PHE A 97 2.38 24.46 13.86
C PHE A 97 2.14 24.20 15.36
N PHE A 98 1.60 23.04 15.73
CA PHE A 98 1.14 22.79 17.09
C PHE A 98 2.20 22.23 18.06
N HIS A 99 3.47 22.06 17.65
CA HIS A 99 4.61 21.61 18.48
C HIS A 99 4.41 20.35 19.35
N ASP A 100 3.28 19.66 19.21
CA ASP A 100 3.06 18.39 19.87
C ASP A 100 4.10 17.38 19.40
N LYS A 101 4.83 16.78 20.36
CA LYS A 101 5.71 15.65 20.10
C LYS A 101 4.88 14.51 19.53
N ALA A 102 4.88 14.37 18.21
CA ALA A 102 4.25 13.23 17.56
C ALA A 102 4.86 11.92 18.10
N PRO A 103 4.05 10.92 18.48
CA PRO A 103 4.57 9.64 18.90
C PRO A 103 5.39 9.00 17.78
N SER A 104 6.40 8.21 18.16
CA SER A 104 7.32 7.59 17.20
C SER A 104 6.57 6.84 16.10
N PRO A 105 6.81 7.16 14.81
CA PRO A 105 6.09 6.54 13.70
C PRO A 105 6.60 5.14 13.37
N TRP A 106 7.71 4.69 13.98
CA TRP A 106 8.44 3.49 13.59
C TRP A 106 7.81 2.19 14.05
N ILE A 107 7.27 2.15 15.27
CA ILE A 107 6.57 0.97 15.80
C ILE A 107 5.37 0.61 14.91
N PRO A 108 4.42 1.54 14.61
CA PRO A 108 3.32 1.21 13.72
C PRO A 108 3.78 0.94 12.29
N ALA A 109 4.88 1.58 11.82
CA ALA A 109 5.43 1.31 10.49
C ALA A 109 5.92 -0.14 10.35
N ILE A 110 6.74 -0.61 11.29
CA ILE A 110 7.26 -1.99 11.30
C ILE A 110 6.11 -2.99 11.41
N ALA A 111 5.16 -2.74 12.32
CA ALA A 111 3.98 -3.60 12.47
C ALA A 111 3.18 -3.70 11.16
N CYS A 112 2.96 -2.57 10.46
CA CYS A 112 2.25 -2.57 9.18
C CYS A 112 3.04 -3.24 8.05
N ILE A 113 4.37 -3.15 8.05
CA ILE A 113 5.22 -3.86 7.09
C ILE A 113 5.07 -5.37 7.27
N VAL A 114 5.21 -5.87 8.51
CA VAL A 114 5.09 -7.29 8.82
C VAL A 114 3.68 -7.80 8.50
N ALA A 115 2.65 -7.10 8.97
CA ALA A 115 1.26 -7.48 8.71
C ALA A 115 0.92 -7.42 7.21
N GLY A 116 1.34 -6.36 6.51
CA GLY A 116 1.14 -6.19 5.08
C GLY A 116 1.82 -7.29 4.26
N TYR A 117 3.02 -7.71 4.66
CA TYR A 117 3.70 -8.85 4.04
C TYR A 117 2.91 -10.14 4.23
N GLY A 118 2.41 -10.41 5.44
CA GLY A 118 1.54 -11.56 5.73
C GLY A 118 0.25 -11.55 4.88
N ILE A 119 -0.40 -10.40 4.75
CA ILE A 119 -1.59 -10.24 3.89
C ILE A 119 -1.26 -10.56 2.44
N MET A 120 -0.14 -10.06 1.91
CA MET A 120 0.25 -10.34 0.53
C MET A 120 0.53 -11.83 0.30
N ILE A 121 1.18 -12.52 1.24
CA ILE A 121 1.38 -13.98 1.16
C ILE A 121 0.02 -14.69 1.16
N GLY A 122 -0.87 -14.33 2.08
CA GLY A 122 -2.21 -14.91 2.17
C GLY A 122 -3.01 -14.71 0.89
N LEU A 123 -3.01 -13.48 0.36
CA LEU A 123 -3.71 -13.11 -0.86
C LEU A 123 -3.16 -13.88 -2.08
N VAL A 124 -1.84 -13.92 -2.27
CA VAL A 124 -1.23 -14.69 -3.37
C VAL A 124 -1.53 -16.18 -3.23
N THR A 125 -1.48 -16.73 -2.02
CA THR A 125 -1.79 -18.14 -1.76
C THR A 125 -3.25 -18.45 -2.06
N ALA A 126 -4.17 -17.59 -1.60
CA ALA A 126 -5.60 -17.74 -1.85
C ALA A 126 -5.89 -17.67 -3.36
N VAL A 127 -5.34 -16.69 -4.07
CA VAL A 127 -5.50 -16.54 -5.53
C VAL A 127 -4.89 -17.71 -6.28
N ARG A 128 -3.79 -18.31 -5.80
CA ARG A 128 -3.21 -19.54 -6.38
C ARG A 128 -4.10 -20.76 -6.19
N GLY A 129 -4.81 -20.85 -5.07
CA GLY A 129 -5.75 -21.94 -4.77
C GLY A 129 -7.07 -21.84 -5.54
N MET A 130 -7.37 -20.69 -6.14
CA MET A 130 -8.48 -20.55 -7.08
C MET A 130 -8.08 -21.24 -8.39
N ALA A 131 -8.56 -22.47 -8.58
CA ALA A 131 -8.44 -23.16 -9.85
C ALA A 131 -9.17 -22.34 -10.94
N PRO A 132 -8.58 -22.15 -12.14
CA PRO A 132 -9.35 -21.76 -13.32
C PRO A 132 -10.27 -22.90 -13.78
#